data_AF-A0A1H6U9V5-F1
#
_entry.id   AF-A0A1H6U9V5-F1
#
_cell.length_a   1.000
_cell.length_b   1.000
_cell.length_c   1.000
_cell.angle_alpha   90.00
_cell.angle_beta   90.00
_cell.angle_gamma   90.00
#
_symmetry.space_group_name_H-M   'P 1'
#
loop_
_entity.id
_entity.type
_entity.pdbx_description
1 polymer ?
#
loop_
_entity_poly.entity_id
_entity_poly.type
_entity_poly.pdbx_seq_one_letter_code
_entity_poly.pdbx_strand_id
1 'polypeptide(L)'
;MIPIVVETRLAAACLLWAMTDNERLDRDSALDRVETLIETVDTDPMPVPVREIWVYGDVALGLDPIERLDIYLKKDIRLRGDSETAEAYYEQNGVKGVGQSISAEWAEAYPEYVRANSNDHAAPEKCLAAHLLGDDEPIHLEVCNASFDENVTQRLRGALAQETYEQILDPRGVCLWVEGQWDTELLKKLRGGELPFPTLSGALKQMGVDSETAAEAADTVSRYRTEQTGATVRGDVI
;
A
#
# COMPACT_ATOMS: atom_id res chain seq x y z
N MET A 1 13.12 -14.92 46.13
CA MET A 1 12.49 -15.36 44.88
C MET A 1 11.89 -14.14 44.21
N ILE A 2 12.41 -13.77 43.05
CA ILE A 2 12.04 -12.71 42.10
C ILE A 2 12.00 -13.41 40.73
N PRO A 3 11.25 -12.99 39.68
CA PRO A 3 10.06 -12.12 39.54
C PRO A 3 8.92 -12.88 38.80
N ILE A 4 7.83 -12.31 38.27
CA ILE A 4 7.74 -11.59 36.98
C ILE A 4 6.50 -10.68 37.05
N VAL A 5 6.74 -9.38 36.92
CA VAL A 5 5.78 -8.35 36.55
C VAL A 5 5.60 -8.47 35.04
N VAL A 6 4.39 -8.79 34.57
CA VAL A 6 4.03 -8.60 33.15
C VAL A 6 3.37 -7.24 33.08
N GLU A 7 4.22 -6.22 32.99
CA GLU A 7 3.81 -4.85 32.75
C GLU A 7 3.45 -4.71 31.27
N THR A 8 2.23 -4.27 31.04
CA THR A 8 1.55 -4.06 29.78
C THR A 8 2.40 -3.20 28.84
N ARG A 9 3.05 -3.84 27.85
CA ARG A 9 3.60 -3.16 26.67
C ARG A 9 2.49 -2.98 25.64
N LEU A 10 1.74 -1.89 25.72
CA LEU A 10 0.91 -1.36 24.63
C LEU A 10 0.52 0.08 24.95
N ALA A 11 1.53 0.92 25.18
CA ALA A 11 1.37 2.37 25.36
C ALA A 11 2.70 3.07 25.05
N ALA A 12 3.27 2.86 23.87
CA ALA A 12 4.44 3.61 23.40
C ALA A 12 4.61 3.54 21.88
N ALA A 13 3.60 3.95 21.11
CA ALA A 13 3.77 4.35 19.71
C ALA A 13 2.76 5.43 19.28
N CYS A 14 2.08 6.07 20.23
CA CYS A 14 1.27 7.27 19.98
C CYS A 14 2.19 8.50 19.99
N LEU A 15 3.25 8.46 19.18
CA LEU A 15 4.04 9.65 18.89
C LEU A 15 3.09 10.60 18.17
N LEU A 16 2.64 11.60 18.94
CA LEU A 16 1.86 12.73 18.49
C LEU A 16 2.45 13.25 17.17
N TRP A 17 1.76 12.93 16.08
CA TRP A 17 1.81 13.70 14.87
C TRP A 17 1.22 15.06 15.22
N ALA A 18 2.08 16.00 15.61
CA ALA A 18 1.69 17.39 15.60
C ALA A 18 1.56 17.78 14.12
N MET A 19 0.37 17.56 13.58
CA MET A 19 -0.07 18.10 12.30
C MET A 19 -0.10 19.63 12.41
N THR A 20 1.04 20.26 12.17
CA THR A 20 1.14 21.72 12.04
C THR A 20 1.29 22.08 10.56
N ASP A 21 0.17 22.46 9.93
CA ASP A 21 0.04 23.42 8.81
C ASP A 21 1.11 23.43 7.69
N ASN A 22 1.66 22.28 7.30
CA ASN A 22 2.31 22.15 6.00
C ASN A 22 2.14 20.71 5.50
N GLU A 23 1.43 20.53 4.38
CA GLU A 23 0.91 19.28 3.81
C GLU A 23 1.98 18.30 3.29
N ARG A 24 3.15 18.23 3.90
CA ARG A 24 4.29 17.44 3.41
C ARG A 24 4.99 16.68 4.53
N LEU A 25 5.44 15.46 4.23
CA LEU A 25 6.19 14.60 5.13
C LEU A 25 7.68 14.78 4.90
N ASP A 26 8.47 14.80 5.97
CA ASP A 26 9.92 14.60 5.80
C ASP A 26 10.19 13.15 5.39
N ARG A 27 11.22 12.96 4.56
CA ARG A 27 11.53 11.64 3.99
C ARG A 27 11.83 10.59 5.05
N ASP A 28 12.50 10.96 6.14
CA ASP A 28 12.87 10.03 7.19
C ASP A 28 11.63 9.52 7.95
N SER A 29 10.69 10.41 8.31
CA SER A 29 9.41 10.04 8.91
C SER A 29 8.56 9.18 7.97
N ALA A 30 8.58 9.48 6.65
CA ALA A 30 7.88 8.64 5.68
C ALA A 30 8.44 7.21 5.65
N LEU A 31 9.77 7.06 5.72
CA LEU A 31 10.42 5.74 5.75
C LEU A 31 10.24 5.04 7.10
N ASP A 32 10.25 5.76 8.23
CA ASP A 32 9.88 5.21 9.55
C ASP A 32 8.45 4.65 9.53
N ARG A 33 7.54 5.34 8.84
CA ARG A 33 6.16 4.89 8.68
C ARG A 33 6.03 3.63 7.83
N VAL A 34 6.83 3.52 6.78
CA VAL A 34 6.93 2.30 5.96
C VAL A 34 7.47 1.14 6.79
N GLU A 35 8.51 1.35 7.60
CA GLU A 35 9.02 0.32 8.53
C GLU A 35 7.93 -0.18 9.47
N THR A 36 7.15 0.73 10.06
CA THR A 36 6.01 0.36 10.93
C THR A 36 4.96 -0.48 10.19
N LEU A 37 4.69 -0.16 8.92
CA LEU A 37 3.76 -0.94 8.10
C LEU A 37 4.31 -2.34 7.81
N ILE A 38 5.60 -2.43 7.46
CA ILE A 38 6.27 -3.73 7.22
C ILE A 38 6.25 -4.56 8.50
N GLU A 39 6.58 -3.98 9.66
CA GLU A 39 6.49 -4.64 10.98
C GLU A 39 5.11 -5.20 11.25
N THR A 40 4.07 -4.40 11.01
CA THR A 40 2.68 -4.81 11.21
C THR A 40 2.33 -5.98 10.32
N VAL A 41 2.66 -5.92 9.02
CA VAL A 41 2.39 -7.00 8.07
C VAL A 41 3.14 -8.30 8.41
N ASP A 42 4.37 -8.18 8.91
CA ASP A 42 5.24 -9.32 9.21
C ASP A 42 4.87 -10.03 10.52
N THR A 43 4.21 -9.33 11.45
CA THR A 43 3.95 -9.83 12.80
C THR A 43 2.48 -10.11 13.10
N ASP A 44 1.55 -9.29 12.60
CA ASP A 44 0.13 -9.40 12.90
C ASP A 44 -0.61 -10.29 11.89
N PRO A 45 -1.71 -10.96 12.29
CA PRO A 45 -2.58 -11.60 11.32
C PRO A 45 -3.19 -10.54 10.41
N MET A 46 -3.23 -10.82 9.10
CA MET A 46 -3.76 -9.90 8.09
C MET A 46 -5.14 -10.35 7.56
N PRO A 47 -5.99 -9.42 7.07
CA PRO A 47 -7.26 -9.78 6.45
C PRO A 47 -7.06 -10.73 5.26
N VAL A 48 -5.95 -10.57 4.54
CA VAL A 48 -5.50 -11.43 3.44
C VAL A 48 -3.97 -11.51 3.50
N PRO A 49 -3.35 -12.61 3.03
CA PRO A 49 -1.89 -12.70 3.00
C PRO A 49 -1.30 -11.60 2.12
N VAL A 50 -0.41 -10.77 2.68
CA VAL A 50 0.42 -9.83 1.94
C VAL A 50 1.70 -10.55 1.51
N ARG A 51 2.15 -10.29 0.28
CA ARG A 51 3.27 -11.00 -0.37
C ARG A 51 4.44 -10.10 -0.71
N GLU A 52 4.17 -8.85 -1.05
CA GLU A 52 5.19 -7.86 -1.39
C GLU A 52 4.74 -6.49 -0.90
N ILE A 53 5.70 -5.70 -0.42
CA ILE A 53 5.52 -4.28 -0.08
C ILE A 53 6.53 -3.47 -0.88
N TRP A 54 6.01 -2.53 -1.66
CA TRP A 54 6.79 -1.63 -2.49
C TRP A 54 6.47 -0.19 -2.14
N VAL A 55 7.46 0.68 -2.29
CA VAL A 55 7.26 2.13 -2.33
C VAL A 55 7.55 2.65 -3.73
N TYR A 56 6.86 3.69 -4.13
CA TYR A 56 7.07 4.37 -5.41
C TYR A 56 6.84 5.88 -5.24
N GLY A 57 6.91 6.64 -6.34
CA GLY A 57 6.69 8.09 -6.27
C GLY A 57 7.81 8.82 -5.52
N ASP A 58 7.47 9.88 -4.82
CA ASP A 58 8.42 10.83 -4.22
C ASP A 58 9.46 10.15 -3.32
N VAL A 59 9.02 9.22 -2.47
CA VAL A 59 9.89 8.51 -1.54
C VAL A 59 10.91 7.63 -2.27
N ALA A 60 10.51 6.93 -3.34
CA ALA A 60 11.41 6.10 -4.14
C ALA A 60 12.44 6.94 -4.91
N LEU A 61 12.05 8.15 -5.32
CA LEU A 61 12.91 9.11 -6.01
C LEU A 61 13.81 9.92 -5.06
N GLY A 62 13.72 9.67 -3.74
CA GLY A 62 14.53 10.34 -2.73
C GLY A 62 14.20 11.82 -2.57
N LEU A 63 12.98 12.26 -2.90
CA LEU A 63 12.56 13.64 -2.66
C LEU A 63 12.42 13.90 -1.15
N ASP A 64 12.70 15.13 -0.75
CA ASP A 64 12.54 15.59 0.64
C ASP A 64 12.30 17.12 0.64
N PRO A 65 11.14 17.61 1.12
CA PRO A 65 10.01 16.84 1.66
C PRO A 65 9.22 16.10 0.56
N ILE A 66 8.42 15.10 0.95
CA ILE A 66 7.50 14.38 0.06
C ILE A 66 6.07 14.89 0.24
N GLU A 67 5.28 14.93 -0.84
CA GLU A 67 3.87 15.40 -0.76
C GLU A 67 2.92 14.30 -0.30
N ARG A 68 3.22 13.05 -0.69
CA ARG A 68 2.42 11.87 -0.35
C ARG A 68 3.31 10.63 -0.32
N LEU A 69 3.03 9.72 0.59
CA LEU A 69 3.68 8.41 0.63
C LEU A 69 2.88 7.41 -0.21
N ASP A 70 3.45 6.99 -1.34
CA ASP A 70 2.83 6.02 -2.24
C ASP A 70 3.35 4.59 -1.96
N ILE A 71 2.44 3.68 -1.61
CA ILE A 71 2.73 2.30 -1.22
C ILE A 71 1.94 1.33 -2.09
N TYR A 72 2.59 0.26 -2.55
CA TYR A 72 1.94 -0.83 -3.25
C TYR A 72 2.05 -2.13 -2.46
N LEU A 73 0.92 -2.80 -2.24
CA LEU A 73 0.82 -4.09 -1.62
C LEU A 73 0.37 -5.15 -2.62
N LYS A 74 1.20 -6.18 -2.79
CA LYS A 74 0.72 -7.43 -3.38
C LYS A 74 0.04 -8.26 -2.30
N LYS A 75 -1.18 -8.71 -2.56
CA LYS A 75 -1.92 -9.65 -1.71
C LYS A 75 -2.29 -10.93 -2.45
N ASP A 76 -2.51 -12.01 -1.72
CA ASP A 76 -3.16 -13.18 -2.28
C ASP A 76 -4.67 -12.99 -2.40
N ILE A 77 -5.27 -13.79 -3.29
CA ILE A 77 -6.71 -14.04 -3.29
C ILE A 77 -6.96 -15.32 -2.50
N ARG A 78 -7.86 -15.26 -1.52
CA ARG A 78 -8.35 -16.45 -0.85
C ARG A 78 -9.24 -17.25 -1.81
N LEU A 79 -8.74 -18.40 -2.26
CA LEU A 79 -9.45 -19.28 -3.21
C LEU A 79 -10.39 -20.29 -2.52
N ARG A 80 -10.25 -20.49 -1.21
CA ARG A 80 -11.06 -21.43 -0.43
C ARG A 80 -11.63 -20.71 0.78
N GLY A 81 -12.96 -20.66 0.84
CA GLY A 81 -13.69 -20.05 1.94
C GLY A 81 -14.33 -21.09 2.84
N ASP A 82 -14.54 -20.72 4.10
CA ASP A 82 -15.39 -21.46 5.03
C ASP A 82 -16.80 -20.88 4.95
N SER A 83 -17.73 -21.60 4.31
CA SER A 83 -19.10 -21.14 4.11
C SER A 83 -19.90 -21.08 5.40
N GLU A 84 -19.66 -21.98 6.35
CA GLU A 84 -20.40 -22.01 7.62
C GLU A 84 -20.00 -20.80 8.47
N THR A 85 -18.69 -20.55 8.59
CA THR A 85 -18.17 -19.36 9.27
C THR A 85 -18.63 -18.06 8.60
N ALA A 86 -18.67 -18.03 7.26
CA ALA A 86 -19.12 -16.86 6.51
C ALA A 86 -20.61 -16.54 6.74
N GLU A 87 -21.46 -17.56 6.76
CA GLU A 87 -22.89 -17.40 7.03
C GLU A 87 -23.12 -16.91 8.47
N ALA A 88 -22.46 -17.54 9.45
CA ALA A 88 -22.55 -17.14 10.85
C ALA A 88 -22.08 -15.69 11.08
N TYR A 89 -21.00 -15.26 10.44
CA TYR A 89 -20.52 -13.88 10.55
C TYR A 89 -21.50 -12.89 9.93
N TYR A 90 -22.06 -13.21 8.75
CA TYR A 90 -23.02 -12.35 8.08
C TYR A 90 -24.30 -12.17 8.89
N GLU A 91 -24.84 -13.23 9.49
CA GLU A 91 -26.04 -13.15 10.34
C GLU A 91 -25.84 -12.23 11.55
N GLN A 92 -24.63 -12.20 12.12
CA GLN A 92 -24.32 -11.41 13.31
C GLN A 92 -23.91 -9.97 13.01
N ASN A 93 -23.14 -9.76 11.95
CA ASN A 93 -22.45 -8.48 11.68
C ASN A 93 -22.89 -7.81 10.37
N GLY A 94 -23.68 -8.49 9.53
CA GLY A 94 -24.19 -7.96 8.27
C GLY A 94 -23.17 -7.85 7.13
N VAL A 95 -21.93 -8.32 7.32
CA VAL A 95 -20.86 -8.25 6.30
C VAL A 95 -20.65 -9.62 5.65
N LYS A 96 -20.76 -9.67 4.32
CA LYS A 96 -20.54 -10.89 3.52
C LYS A 96 -19.06 -11.11 3.26
N GLY A 97 -18.66 -12.35 3.00
CA GLY A 97 -17.30 -12.67 2.54
C GLY A 97 -16.24 -12.76 3.63
N VAL A 98 -16.59 -12.60 4.91
CA VAL A 98 -15.70 -12.95 6.02
C VAL A 98 -15.54 -14.47 6.08
N GLY A 99 -14.31 -14.98 6.22
CA GLY A 99 -14.00 -16.39 6.07
C GLY A 99 -13.86 -16.86 4.61
N GLN A 100 -14.23 -16.03 3.63
CA GLN A 100 -14.09 -16.30 2.20
C GLN A 100 -13.04 -15.39 1.57
N SER A 101 -13.33 -14.10 1.46
CA SER A 101 -12.48 -13.08 0.84
C SER A 101 -11.49 -12.45 1.82
N ILE A 102 -11.85 -12.41 3.10
CA ILE A 102 -10.94 -12.03 4.19
C ILE A 102 -10.94 -13.11 5.28
N SER A 103 -9.94 -13.11 6.13
CA SER A 103 -9.81 -14.08 7.23
C SER A 103 -10.84 -13.84 8.32
N ALA A 104 -11.54 -14.91 8.73
CA ALA A 104 -12.49 -14.87 9.84
C ALA A 104 -11.77 -14.67 11.18
N GLU A 105 -10.67 -15.39 11.39
CA GLU A 105 -9.81 -15.24 12.58
C GLU A 105 -9.30 -13.79 12.72
N TRP A 106 -8.90 -13.17 11.60
CA TRP A 106 -8.53 -11.75 11.60
C TRP A 106 -9.70 -10.85 11.95
N ALA A 107 -10.89 -11.09 11.38
CA ALA A 107 -12.07 -10.28 11.63
C ALA A 107 -12.57 -10.41 13.08
N GLU A 108 -12.36 -11.57 13.72
CA GLU A 108 -12.62 -11.77 15.14
C GLU A 108 -11.62 -11.04 16.04
N ALA A 109 -10.34 -11.03 15.65
CA ALA A 109 -9.28 -10.33 16.38
C ALA A 109 -9.34 -8.81 16.22
N TYR A 110 -9.77 -8.33 15.04
CA TYR A 110 -9.77 -6.92 14.65
C TYR A 110 -11.09 -6.49 13.99
N PRO A 111 -12.23 -6.60 14.69
CA PRO A 111 -13.54 -6.27 14.15
C PRO A 111 -13.66 -4.79 13.71
N GLU A 112 -12.92 -3.88 14.37
CA GLU A 112 -12.91 -2.44 14.08
C GLU A 112 -12.33 -2.08 12.70
N TYR A 113 -11.54 -2.97 12.09
CA TYR A 113 -10.92 -2.75 10.78
C TYR A 113 -11.70 -3.39 9.63
N VAL A 114 -12.78 -4.11 9.93
CA VAL A 114 -13.62 -4.71 8.89
C VAL A 114 -14.29 -3.61 8.08
N ARG A 115 -14.06 -3.62 6.76
CA ARG A 115 -14.66 -2.69 5.80
C ARG A 115 -15.29 -3.45 4.65
N ALA A 116 -16.46 -2.99 4.23
CA ALA A 116 -17.19 -3.55 3.10
C ALA A 116 -17.16 -2.61 1.88
N ASN A 117 -17.43 -3.18 0.71
CA ASN A 117 -17.79 -2.42 -0.48
C ASN A 117 -19.27 -1.99 -0.42
N SER A 118 -19.75 -1.31 -1.47
CA SER A 118 -21.13 -0.83 -1.55
C SER A 118 -22.20 -1.93 -1.63
N ASN A 119 -21.80 -3.20 -1.74
CA ASN A 119 -22.68 -4.37 -1.77
C ASN A 119 -22.61 -5.20 -0.47
N ASP A 120 -22.14 -4.57 0.63
CA ASP A 120 -21.95 -5.18 1.96
C ASP A 120 -21.00 -6.39 1.97
N HIS A 121 -20.15 -6.50 0.95
CA HIS A 121 -19.15 -7.56 0.87
C HIS A 121 -17.81 -7.05 1.36
N ALA A 122 -17.15 -7.83 2.22
CA ALA A 122 -15.82 -7.55 2.71
C ALA A 122 -14.88 -7.19 1.56
N ALA A 123 -14.17 -6.09 1.72
CA ALA A 123 -13.31 -5.48 0.73
C ALA A 123 -11.86 -5.58 1.22
N PRO A 124 -11.08 -6.58 0.78
CA PRO A 124 -9.74 -6.83 1.31
C PRO A 124 -8.82 -5.61 1.31
N GLU A 125 -8.87 -4.81 0.25
CA GLU A 125 -8.12 -3.55 0.11
C GLU A 125 -8.49 -2.52 1.17
N LYS A 126 -9.79 -2.40 1.49
CA LYS A 126 -10.26 -1.45 2.51
C LYS A 126 -9.96 -1.95 3.92
N CYS A 127 -10.02 -3.26 4.13
CA CYS A 127 -9.62 -3.88 5.38
C CYS A 127 -8.11 -3.72 5.64
N LEU A 128 -7.28 -3.94 4.60
CA LEU A 128 -5.84 -3.68 4.69
C LEU A 128 -5.56 -2.22 4.98
N ALA A 129 -6.20 -1.29 4.27
CA ALA A 129 -6.04 0.13 4.53
C ALA A 129 -6.45 0.50 5.96
N ALA A 130 -7.60 0.04 6.44
CA ALA A 130 -8.07 0.34 7.79
C ALA A 130 -7.17 -0.25 8.89
N HIS A 131 -6.55 -1.41 8.65
CA HIS A 131 -5.63 -2.03 9.60
C HIS A 131 -4.25 -1.36 9.58
N LEU A 132 -3.77 -0.97 8.39
CA LEU A 132 -2.39 -0.53 8.21
C LEU A 132 -2.22 0.98 8.30
N LEU A 133 -3.27 1.78 8.08
CA LEU A 133 -3.21 3.23 7.95
C LEU A 133 -4.13 3.92 8.97
N GLY A 134 -3.72 5.08 9.47
CA GLY A 134 -4.59 6.03 10.16
C GLY A 134 -5.52 6.78 9.20
N ASP A 135 -6.59 7.34 9.74
CA ASP A 135 -7.70 7.92 8.95
C ASP A 135 -7.30 9.14 8.08
N ASP A 136 -6.26 9.89 8.46
CA ASP A 136 -5.86 11.16 7.84
C ASP A 136 -4.39 11.20 7.38
N GLU A 137 -3.73 10.05 7.21
CA GLU A 137 -2.34 10.02 6.73
C GLU A 137 -2.28 10.35 5.23
N PRO A 138 -1.33 11.18 4.71
CA PRO A 138 -1.18 11.43 3.29
C PRO A 138 -0.46 10.23 2.64
N ILE A 139 -1.14 9.08 2.67
CA ILE A 139 -0.71 7.81 2.11
C ILE A 139 -1.66 7.43 0.99
N HIS A 140 -1.10 7.07 -0.14
CA HIS A 140 -1.82 6.39 -1.19
C HIS A 140 -1.43 4.92 -1.19
N LEU A 141 -2.44 4.06 -1.01
CA LEU A 141 -2.27 2.62 -0.96
C LEU A 141 -2.87 1.97 -2.20
N GLU A 142 -2.02 1.40 -3.04
CA GLU A 142 -2.39 0.49 -4.11
C GLU A 142 -2.37 -0.95 -3.57
N VAL A 143 -3.47 -1.69 -3.74
CA VAL A 143 -3.58 -3.08 -3.32
C VAL A 143 -3.99 -3.93 -4.51
N CYS A 144 -3.17 -4.93 -4.85
CA CYS A 144 -3.42 -5.78 -6.01
C CYS A 144 -3.01 -7.23 -5.76
N ASN A 145 -3.54 -8.18 -6.53
CA ASN A 145 -3.08 -9.57 -6.51
C ASN A 145 -1.94 -9.90 -7.47
N ALA A 146 -1.59 -8.98 -8.38
CA ALA A 146 -0.42 -9.11 -9.24
C ALA A 146 0.82 -8.51 -8.55
N SER A 147 2.01 -8.95 -8.97
CA SER A 147 3.25 -8.26 -8.59
C SER A 147 3.27 -6.82 -9.11
N PHE A 148 4.10 -5.98 -8.49
CA PHE A 148 4.22 -4.57 -8.88
C PHE A 148 4.56 -4.43 -10.37
N ASP A 149 5.60 -5.13 -10.84
CA ASP A 149 6.07 -5.06 -12.24
C ASP A 149 5.00 -5.53 -13.25
N GLU A 150 4.24 -6.58 -12.90
CA GLU A 150 3.14 -7.06 -13.73
C GLU A 150 2.04 -6.00 -13.84
N ASN A 151 1.64 -5.39 -12.72
CA ASN A 151 0.60 -4.37 -12.71
C ASN A 151 1.04 -3.10 -13.45
N VAL A 152 2.28 -2.62 -13.22
CA VAL A 152 2.90 -1.53 -14.00
C VAL A 152 2.78 -1.82 -15.49
N THR A 153 3.15 -3.02 -15.92
CA THR A 153 3.10 -3.41 -17.33
C THR A 153 1.67 -3.44 -17.87
N GLN A 154 0.71 -3.99 -17.12
CA GLN A 154 -0.68 -4.09 -17.55
C GLN A 154 -1.37 -2.74 -17.61
N ARG A 155 -1.22 -1.90 -16.58
CA ARG A 155 -1.75 -0.53 -16.54
C ARG A 155 -1.15 0.33 -17.62
N LEU A 156 0.15 0.19 -17.91
CA LEU A 156 0.77 0.89 -19.03
C LEU A 156 0.11 0.49 -20.35
N ARG A 157 -0.07 -0.80 -20.63
CA ARG A 157 -0.74 -1.25 -21.86
C ARG A 157 -2.18 -0.73 -21.96
N GLY A 158 -2.94 -0.79 -20.86
CA GLY A 158 -4.31 -0.29 -20.81
C GLY A 158 -4.38 1.22 -21.08
N ALA A 159 -3.52 1.99 -20.42
CA ALA A 159 -3.44 3.44 -20.58
C ALA A 159 -3.04 3.85 -22.00
N LEU A 160 -2.07 3.16 -22.62
CA LEU A 160 -1.69 3.43 -24.02
C LEU A 160 -2.81 3.09 -25.00
N ALA A 161 -3.55 2.01 -24.76
CA ALA A 161 -4.64 1.59 -25.64
C ALA A 161 -5.87 2.52 -25.57
N GLN A 162 -6.04 3.23 -24.45
CA GLN A 162 -7.21 4.07 -24.18
C GLN A 162 -6.86 5.56 -24.05
N GLU A 163 -5.58 5.93 -24.21
CA GLU A 163 -5.05 7.28 -23.99
C GLU A 163 -5.39 7.85 -22.59
N THR A 164 -5.46 6.98 -21.58
CA THR A 164 -5.77 7.32 -20.17
C THR A 164 -4.50 7.33 -19.32
N TYR A 165 -3.56 8.22 -19.65
CA TYR A 165 -2.23 8.22 -19.07
C TYR A 165 -2.19 8.47 -17.55
N GLU A 166 -3.20 9.12 -16.99
CA GLU A 166 -3.38 9.27 -15.53
C GLU A 166 -3.53 7.91 -14.81
N GLN A 167 -3.88 6.85 -15.54
CA GLN A 167 -3.97 5.49 -15.02
C GLN A 167 -2.62 4.76 -15.02
N ILE A 168 -1.52 5.35 -15.49
CA ILE A 168 -0.20 4.71 -15.45
C ILE A 168 0.32 4.66 -14.00
N LEU A 169 0.73 3.47 -13.56
CA LEU A 169 1.49 3.29 -12.32
C LEU A 169 2.97 3.62 -12.58
N ASP A 170 3.64 4.31 -11.64
CA ASP A 170 5.07 4.61 -11.82
C ASP A 170 5.87 3.31 -11.94
N PRO A 171 6.67 3.11 -13.00
CA PRO A 171 7.57 1.96 -13.05
C PRO A 171 8.77 2.07 -12.08
N ARG A 172 9.01 3.23 -11.47
CA ARG A 172 10.15 3.49 -10.57
C ARG A 172 9.80 3.11 -9.12
N GLY A 173 9.54 1.83 -8.91
CA GLY A 173 9.26 1.25 -7.59
C GLY A 173 10.49 0.64 -6.90
N VAL A 174 10.43 0.52 -5.58
CA VAL A 174 11.43 -0.11 -4.73
C VAL A 174 10.76 -1.13 -3.84
N CYS A 175 11.13 -2.40 -3.99
CA CYS A 175 10.59 -3.49 -3.18
C CYS A 175 11.33 -3.57 -1.84
N LEU A 176 10.63 -3.37 -0.72
CA LEU A 176 11.25 -3.34 0.60
C LEU A 176 11.00 -4.62 1.41
N TRP A 177 9.95 -5.34 1.05
CA TRP A 177 9.59 -6.59 1.71
C TRP A 177 9.01 -7.58 0.70
N VAL A 178 9.45 -8.84 0.79
CA VAL A 178 8.92 -9.97 0.02
C VAL A 178 8.87 -11.20 0.91
N GLU A 179 7.68 -11.78 1.08
CA GLU A 179 7.49 -13.07 1.75
C GLU A 179 8.28 -13.26 3.06
N GLY A 180 8.17 -12.29 3.98
CA GLY A 180 8.85 -12.32 5.29
C GLY A 180 10.32 -11.91 5.25
N GLN A 181 10.81 -11.45 4.10
CA GLN A 181 12.18 -10.97 3.94
C GLN A 181 12.21 -9.46 3.74
N TRP A 182 12.98 -8.78 4.59
CA TRP A 182 13.16 -7.34 4.57
C TRP A 182 14.48 -6.96 3.92
N ASP A 183 14.48 -5.97 3.04
CA ASP A 183 15.71 -5.40 2.48
C ASP A 183 16.15 -4.14 3.24
N THR A 184 16.78 -4.35 4.39
CA THR A 184 17.29 -3.27 5.25
C THR A 184 18.41 -2.44 4.62
N GLU A 185 19.15 -2.99 3.64
CA GLU A 185 20.21 -2.25 2.95
C GLU A 185 19.62 -1.33 1.88
N LEU A 186 18.60 -1.80 1.16
CA LEU A 186 17.86 -0.97 0.21
C LEU A 186 17.14 0.18 0.90
N LEU A 187 16.60 -0.07 2.10
CA LEU A 187 16.01 0.98 2.93
C LEU A 187 17.03 2.05 3.34
N LYS A 188 18.25 1.67 3.72
CA LYS A 188 19.33 2.63 4.00
C LYS A 188 19.67 3.48 2.77
N LYS A 189 19.73 2.87 1.58
CA LYS A 189 19.95 3.59 0.32
C LYS A 189 18.81 4.56 0.00
N LEU A 190 17.56 4.17 0.27
CA LEU A 190 16.42 5.08 0.15
C LEU A 190 16.54 6.28 1.10
N ARG A 191 16.88 6.05 2.37
CA ARG A 191 17.14 7.11 3.34
C ARG A 191 18.24 8.06 2.89
N GLY A 192 19.29 7.53 2.26
CA GLY A 192 20.38 8.30 1.67
C GLY A 192 20.04 9.00 0.35
N GLY A 193 18.90 8.69 -0.28
CA GLY A 193 18.60 9.15 -1.65
C GLY A 193 19.57 8.61 -2.70
N GLU A 194 20.13 7.41 -2.47
CA GLU A 194 21.25 6.85 -3.25
C GLU A 194 20.81 6.02 -4.47
N LEU A 195 19.50 5.83 -4.66
CA LEU A 195 18.99 4.98 -5.74
C LEU A 195 18.94 5.73 -7.08
N PRO A 196 19.63 5.23 -8.12
CA PRO A 196 19.60 5.87 -9.42
C PRO A 196 18.33 5.48 -10.17
N PHE A 197 17.40 6.44 -10.32
CA PHE A 197 16.24 6.28 -11.18
C PHE A 197 16.35 7.12 -12.47
N PRO A 198 15.89 6.60 -13.62
CA PRO A 198 15.68 7.44 -14.79
C PRO A 198 14.53 8.44 -14.54
N THR A 199 14.38 9.41 -15.44
CA THR A 199 13.13 10.20 -15.50
C THR A 199 11.95 9.27 -15.78
N LEU A 200 10.73 9.67 -15.43
CA LEU A 200 9.53 8.88 -15.73
C LEU A 200 9.43 8.55 -17.23
N SER A 201 9.59 9.57 -18.09
CA SER A 201 9.65 9.37 -19.55
C SER A 201 10.77 8.42 -19.98
N GLY A 202 11.92 8.47 -19.31
CA GLY A 202 13.03 7.54 -19.53
C GLY A 202 12.66 6.09 -19.17
N ALA A 203 11.98 5.89 -18.05
CA ALA A 203 11.49 4.57 -17.63
C ALA A 203 10.43 4.04 -18.61
N LEU A 204 9.47 4.87 -19.02
CA LEU A 204 8.45 4.50 -20.01
C LEU A 204 9.08 4.12 -21.36
N LYS A 205 10.12 4.84 -21.79
CA LYS A 205 10.88 4.46 -22.99
C LYS A 205 11.59 3.12 -22.86
N GLN A 206 12.17 2.83 -21.69
CA GLN A 206 12.78 1.52 -21.42
C GLN A 206 11.76 0.38 -21.45
N MET A 207 10.49 0.68 -21.14
CA MET A 207 9.37 -0.24 -21.28
C MET A 207 8.80 -0.34 -22.72
N GLY A 208 9.41 0.34 -23.69
CA GLY A 208 9.06 0.24 -25.11
C GLY A 208 8.08 1.31 -25.62
N VAL A 209 7.76 2.33 -24.81
CA VAL A 209 6.97 3.48 -25.28
C VAL A 209 7.85 4.37 -26.16
N ASP A 210 7.29 4.89 -27.26
CA ASP A 210 8.02 5.84 -28.10
C ASP A 210 8.28 7.17 -27.36
N SER A 211 9.20 7.98 -27.88
CA SER A 211 9.70 9.13 -27.12
C SER A 211 8.68 10.26 -26.95
N GLU A 212 7.75 10.43 -27.89
CA GLU A 212 6.75 11.50 -27.84
C GLU A 212 5.65 11.10 -26.84
N THR A 213 5.09 9.90 -27.01
CA THR A 213 4.09 9.34 -26.10
C THR A 213 4.62 9.21 -24.68
N ALA A 214 5.87 8.79 -24.49
CA ALA A 214 6.48 8.68 -23.16
C ALA A 214 6.63 10.03 -22.45
N ALA A 215 6.87 11.11 -23.20
CA ALA A 215 6.96 12.45 -22.64
C ALA A 215 5.58 12.97 -22.23
N GLU A 216 4.58 12.80 -23.11
CA GLU A 216 3.19 13.20 -22.85
C GLU A 216 2.58 12.44 -21.66
N ALA A 217 2.78 11.12 -21.64
CA ALA A 217 2.32 10.27 -20.55
C ALA A 217 2.99 10.65 -19.22
N ALA A 218 4.31 10.89 -19.23
CA ALA A 218 5.04 11.30 -18.03
C ALA A 218 4.55 12.64 -17.47
N ASP A 219 4.28 13.63 -18.35
CA ASP A 219 3.72 14.91 -17.93
C ASP A 219 2.32 14.76 -17.34
N THR A 220 1.46 13.96 -17.98
CA THR A 220 0.10 13.69 -17.50
C THR A 220 0.09 13.00 -16.14
N VAL A 221 0.92 11.98 -15.94
CA VAL A 221 1.09 11.32 -14.64
C VAL A 221 1.56 12.31 -13.57
N SER A 222 2.55 13.15 -13.90
CA SER A 222 3.11 14.11 -12.95
C SER A 222 2.09 15.17 -12.53
N ARG A 223 1.33 15.71 -13.48
CA ARG A 223 0.22 16.65 -13.21
C ARG A 223 -0.85 16.00 -12.34
N TYR A 224 -1.31 14.81 -12.73
CA TYR A 224 -2.34 14.09 -11.98
C TYR A 224 -1.93 13.84 -10.53
N ARG A 225 -0.65 13.47 -10.27
CA ARG A 225 -0.16 13.29 -8.90
C ARG A 225 -0.19 14.55 -8.07
N THR A 226 0.24 15.67 -8.65
CA THR A 226 0.28 16.97 -7.95
C THR A 226 -1.12 17.44 -7.54
N GLU A 227 -2.16 17.00 -8.25
CA GLU A 227 -3.56 17.32 -7.94
C GLU A 227 -4.17 16.42 -6.84
N GLN A 228 -3.50 15.32 -6.46
CA GLN A 228 -4.01 14.38 -5.47
C GLN A 228 -3.55 14.75 -4.06
N THR A 229 -4.50 15.03 -3.18
CA THR A 229 -4.25 15.35 -1.77
C THR A 229 -4.91 14.33 -0.85
N GLY A 230 -4.27 14.01 0.28
CA GLY A 230 -4.85 13.18 1.35
C GLY A 230 -4.76 11.67 1.14
N ALA A 231 -5.36 10.93 2.07
CA ALA A 231 -5.38 9.47 2.09
C ALA A 231 -6.22 8.91 0.94
N THR A 232 -5.69 7.96 0.19
CA THR A 232 -6.46 7.27 -0.86
C THR A 232 -6.12 5.79 -0.91
N VAL A 233 -7.14 4.97 -1.21
CA VAL A 233 -6.99 3.51 -1.34
C VAL A 233 -7.53 3.11 -2.69
N ARG A 234 -6.72 2.39 -3.47
CA ARG A 234 -7.12 1.79 -4.73
C ARG A 234 -6.90 0.28 -4.65
N GLY A 235 -7.98 -0.47 -4.89
CA GLY A 235 -7.92 -1.92 -5.02
C GLY A 235 -8.13 -2.32 -6.47
N ASP A 236 -7.16 -3.03 -7.02
CA ASP A 236 -7.28 -3.66 -8.34
C ASP A 236 -7.23 -5.19 -8.16
N VAL A 237 -8.03 -5.91 -8.94
CA VAL A 237 -7.92 -7.36 -9.09
C VAL A 237 -7.66 -7.66 -10.56
N ILE A 238 -6.56 -8.35 -10.81
CA ILE A 238 -6.04 -8.71 -12.13
C ILE A 238 -6.22 -10.19 -12.39
#